data_AF-A0A1Q6T3Q5-F1
#
_entry.id   AF-A0A1Q6T3Q5-F1
#
_cell.length_a   1.000
_cell.length_b   1.000
_cell.length_c   1.000
_cell.angle_alpha   90.00
_cell.angle_beta   90.00
_cell.angle_gamma   90.00
#
_symmetry.space_group_name_H-M   'P 1'
#
loop_
_entity.id
_entity.type
_entity.pdbx_description
1 polymer ?
#
loop_
_entity_poly.entity_id
_entity_poly.type
_entity_poly.pdbx_seq_one_letter_code
_entity_poly.pdbx_strand_id
1 'polypeptide(L)'
;MAFYNPNIHPASEYKKRRDEQKQLCATWNIPFTELSYDPENWLQTTLPYKDEPERGARCSVCFELRLKKVMDYAKANGFAAVASVLGVSRWKNLAQVNAAAARASAKTGVPYLEIEGRKHGMQEARLALIKELGLYNQDYCGCVYSMRTSR
;
A
#
# COMPACT_ATOMS: atom_id res chain seq x y z
N MET A 1 -1.95 -3.58 -12.28
CA MET A 1 -1.65 -2.81 -11.06
C MET A 1 -2.96 -2.46 -10.37
N ALA A 2 -3.19 -2.94 -9.15
CA ALA A 2 -4.36 -2.58 -8.37
C ALA A 2 -4.02 -1.46 -7.37
N PHE A 3 -4.83 -0.40 -7.36
CA PHE A 3 -4.71 0.68 -6.37
C PHE A 3 -5.80 0.56 -5.32
N TYR A 4 -5.41 0.19 -4.10
CA TYR A 4 -6.28 0.16 -2.94
C TYR A 4 -5.58 0.73 -1.71
N ASN A 5 -5.93 1.97 -1.40
CA ASN A 5 -5.32 2.75 -0.34
C ASN A 5 -6.42 3.53 0.43
N PRO A 6 -7.38 2.85 1.06
CA PRO A 6 -8.47 3.50 1.80
C PRO A 6 -7.94 4.33 2.96
N ASN A 7 -6.73 4.01 3.44
CA ASN A 7 -6.08 4.72 4.52
C ASN A 7 -5.60 6.13 4.14
N ILE A 8 -5.49 6.49 2.86
CA ILE A 8 -4.91 7.79 2.49
C ILE A 8 -5.89 8.90 2.87
N HIS A 9 -5.38 9.87 3.60
CA HIS A 9 -6.04 11.07 4.06
C HIS A 9 -5.06 12.25 3.99
N PRO A 10 -5.49 13.44 3.58
CA PRO A 10 -6.84 13.80 3.12
C PRO A 10 -7.18 13.24 1.73
N ALA A 11 -8.42 13.41 1.29
CA ALA A 11 -8.88 12.91 -0.02
C ALA A 11 -8.10 13.49 -1.21
N SER A 12 -7.57 14.72 -1.08
CA SER A 12 -6.69 15.32 -2.09
C SER A 12 -5.39 14.53 -2.27
N GLU A 13 -4.79 14.02 -1.18
CA GLU A 13 -3.62 13.16 -1.24
C GLU A 13 -3.93 11.81 -1.90
N TYR A 14 -5.12 11.25 -1.64
CA TYR A 14 -5.57 10.02 -2.30
C TYR A 14 -5.61 10.22 -3.82
N LYS A 15 -6.28 11.29 -4.27
CA LYS A 15 -6.38 11.63 -5.70
C LYS A 15 -5.00 11.80 -6.31
N LYS A 16 -4.13 12.59 -5.66
CA LYS A 16 -2.75 12.81 -6.13
C LYS A 16 -1.98 11.50 -6.31
N ARG A 17 -1.93 10.64 -5.28
CA ARG A 17 -1.20 9.35 -5.34
C ARG A 17 -1.79 8.38 -6.36
N ARG A 18 -3.12 8.36 -6.51
CA ARG A 18 -3.82 7.54 -7.48
C ARG A 18 -3.51 7.99 -8.91
N ASP A 19 -3.66 9.28 -9.18
CA ASP A 19 -3.54 9.84 -10.52
C ASP A 19 -2.09 9.70 -11.02
N GLU A 20 -1.12 9.90 -10.12
CA GLU A 20 0.31 9.61 -10.38
C GLU A 20 0.54 8.15 -10.81
N GLN A 21 0.01 7.18 -10.06
CA GLN A 21 0.21 5.76 -10.39
C GLN A 21 -0.53 5.38 -11.68
N LYS A 22 -1.73 5.94 -11.90
CA LYS A 22 -2.52 5.72 -13.11
C LYS A 22 -1.77 6.23 -14.35
N GLN A 23 -1.19 7.42 -14.27
CA GLN A 23 -0.39 8.00 -15.36
C GLN A 23 0.86 7.17 -15.67
N LEU A 24 1.55 6.69 -14.63
CA LEU A 24 2.73 5.83 -14.80
C LEU A 24 2.36 4.50 -15.45
N CYS A 25 1.26 3.89 -15.02
CA CYS A 25 0.75 2.65 -15.62
C CYS A 25 0.37 2.86 -17.09
N ALA A 26 -0.26 3.98 -17.44
CA ALA A 26 -0.57 4.30 -18.84
C ALA A 26 0.70 4.45 -19.69
N THR A 27 1.72 5.13 -19.16
CA THR A 27 3.02 5.34 -19.85
C THR A 27 3.73 4.03 -20.15
N TRP A 28 3.64 3.04 -19.24
CA TRP A 28 4.28 1.74 -19.39
C TRP A 28 3.35 0.65 -19.95
N ASN A 29 2.17 1.01 -20.42
CA ASN A 29 1.15 0.07 -20.92
C ASN A 29 0.81 -1.06 -19.92
N ILE A 30 0.75 -0.73 -18.64
CA ILE A 30 0.36 -1.64 -17.55
C ILE A 30 -1.13 -1.43 -17.24
N PRO A 31 -1.96 -2.49 -17.24
CA PRO A 31 -3.36 -2.37 -16.83
C PRO A 31 -3.50 -1.82 -15.41
N PHE A 32 -4.32 -0.80 -15.23
CA PHE A 32 -4.57 -0.15 -13.94
C PHE A 32 -6.02 -0.37 -13.50
N THR A 33 -6.19 -0.82 -12.26
CA THR A 33 -7.49 -0.98 -11.62
C THR A 33 -7.54 -0.18 -10.33
N GLU A 34 -8.41 0.82 -10.25
CA GLU A 34 -8.76 1.49 -9.00
C GLU A 34 -9.81 0.65 -8.26
N LEU A 35 -9.51 0.26 -7.01
CA LEU A 35 -10.50 -0.36 -6.13
C LEU A 35 -11.16 0.71 -5.25
N SER A 36 -12.31 0.38 -4.67
CA SER A 36 -13.13 1.29 -3.85
C SER A 36 -12.32 2.13 -2.86
N TYR A 37 -12.53 3.45 -2.82
CA TYR A 37 -11.99 4.32 -1.78
C TYR A 37 -12.95 4.38 -0.59
N ASP A 38 -12.63 3.65 0.47
CA ASP A 38 -13.50 3.49 1.65
C ASP A 38 -12.75 3.88 2.93
N PRO A 39 -12.49 5.19 3.13
CA PRO A 39 -11.76 5.68 4.31
C PRO A 39 -12.53 5.48 5.61
N GLU A 40 -13.87 5.44 5.56
CA GLU A 40 -14.72 5.25 6.74
C GLU A 40 -14.54 3.84 7.31
N ASN A 41 -14.68 2.80 6.48
CA ASN A 41 -14.42 1.43 6.92
C ASN A 41 -12.99 1.24 7.43
N TRP A 42 -12.00 1.87 6.78
CA TRP A 42 -10.62 1.85 7.27
C TRP A 42 -10.50 2.52 8.65
N LEU A 43 -11.15 3.65 8.87
CA LEU A 43 -11.14 4.36 10.14
C LEU A 43 -11.78 3.51 11.24
N GLN A 44 -12.97 2.97 11.01
CA GLN A 44 -13.67 2.08 11.96
C GLN A 44 -12.82 0.86 12.31
N THR A 45 -12.20 0.23 11.30
CA THR A 45 -11.33 -0.94 11.50
C THR A 45 -10.09 -0.61 12.33
N THR A 46 -9.56 0.62 12.22
CA THR A 46 -8.32 1.03 12.90
C THR A 46 -8.54 1.82 14.19
N LEU A 47 -9.77 2.26 14.46
CA LEU A 47 -10.14 3.08 15.62
C LEU A 47 -9.75 2.45 16.97
N PRO A 48 -9.92 1.13 17.21
CA PRO A 48 -9.46 0.49 18.44
C PRO A 48 -7.95 0.58 18.67
N TYR A 49 -7.19 0.89 17.61
CA TYR A 49 -5.73 0.99 17.61
C TYR A 49 -5.26 2.43 17.36
N LYS A 50 -6.11 3.44 17.60
CA LYS A 50 -5.80 4.84 17.31
C LYS A 50 -4.55 5.34 18.03
N ASP A 51 -4.30 4.87 19.24
CA ASP A 51 -3.19 5.30 20.10
C ASP A 51 -1.90 4.48 19.89
N GLU A 52 -1.94 3.45 19.04
CA GLU A 52 -0.74 2.67 18.70
C GLU A 52 0.29 3.54 17.97
N PRO A 53 1.60 3.35 18.21
CA PRO A 53 2.62 4.06 17.45
C PRO A 53 2.63 3.62 15.97
N GLU A 54 3.27 4.40 15.10
CA GLU A 54 3.60 3.93 13.76
C GLU A 54 4.47 2.66 13.85
N ARG A 55 4.21 1.67 13.00
CA ARG A 55 4.73 0.29 13.08
C ARG A 55 4.20 -0.54 14.27
N GLY A 56 3.31 0.00 15.08
CA GLY A 56 2.54 -0.73 16.10
C GLY A 56 1.39 -1.56 15.49
N ALA A 57 0.49 -2.07 16.34
CA ALA A 57 -0.56 -3.01 15.94
C ALA A 57 -1.49 -2.45 14.85
N ARG A 58 -1.75 -1.15 14.86
CA ARG A 58 -2.54 -0.46 13.81
C ARG A 58 -2.02 -0.71 12.41
N CYS A 59 -0.70 -0.72 12.21
CA CYS A 59 -0.11 -0.95 10.89
C CYS A 59 -0.36 -2.38 10.40
N SER A 60 -0.31 -3.38 11.28
CA SER A 60 -0.65 -4.78 10.95
C SER A 60 -2.08 -4.88 10.43
N VAL A 61 -3.03 -4.26 11.12
CA VAL A 61 -4.46 -4.27 10.76
C VAL A 61 -4.68 -3.54 9.43
N CYS A 62 -4.04 -2.38 9.25
CA CYS A 62 -4.10 -1.62 8.00
C CYS A 62 -3.58 -2.44 6.81
N PHE A 63 -2.42 -3.10 6.94
CA PHE A 63 -1.86 -3.90 5.85
C PHE A 63 -2.73 -5.11 5.52
N GLU A 64 -3.27 -5.79 6.54
CA GLU A 64 -4.13 -6.95 6.33
C GLU A 64 -5.42 -6.58 5.60
N LEU A 65 -6.11 -5.51 6.04
CA LEU A 65 -7.31 -5.01 5.36
C LEU A 65 -7.04 -4.72 3.89
N ARG A 66 -5.90 -4.06 3.62
CA ARG A 66 -5.51 -3.66 2.27
C ARG A 66 -5.15 -4.84 1.38
N LEU A 67 -4.31 -5.74 1.87
CA LEU A 67 -3.85 -6.90 1.11
C LEU A 67 -5.01 -7.88 0.88
N LYS A 68 -5.87 -8.09 1.88
CA LYS A 68 -7.06 -8.95 1.73
C LYS A 68 -7.97 -8.45 0.60
N LYS A 69 -8.29 -7.16 0.54
CA LYS A 69 -9.15 -6.61 -0.53
C LYS A 69 -8.55 -6.83 -1.92
N VAL A 70 -7.23 -6.63 -2.07
CA VAL A 70 -6.54 -6.85 -3.34
C VAL A 70 -6.51 -8.35 -3.68
N MET A 71 -6.35 -9.23 -2.70
CA MET A 71 -6.41 -10.68 -2.90
C MET A 71 -7.82 -11.18 -3.22
N ASP A 72 -8.86 -10.61 -2.62
CA ASP A 72 -10.26 -10.89 -2.99
C ASP A 72 -10.51 -10.53 -4.47
N TYR A 73 -10.01 -9.36 -4.90
CA TYR A 73 -10.05 -8.96 -6.30
C TYR A 73 -9.24 -9.92 -7.19
N ALA A 74 -8.03 -10.29 -6.75
CA ALA A 74 -7.16 -11.22 -7.48
C ALA A 74 -7.87 -12.56 -7.73
N LYS A 75 -8.49 -13.12 -6.69
CA LYS A 75 -9.29 -14.35 -6.76
C LYS A 75 -10.45 -14.23 -7.73
N ALA A 76 -11.24 -13.17 -7.61
CA ALA A 76 -12.41 -12.94 -8.46
C ALA A 76 -12.07 -12.79 -9.95
N ASN A 77 -10.83 -12.43 -10.27
CA ASN A 77 -10.37 -12.18 -11.64
C ASN A 77 -9.32 -13.20 -12.11
N GLY A 78 -9.12 -14.32 -11.39
CA GLY A 78 -8.26 -15.41 -11.81
C GLY A 78 -6.75 -15.13 -11.78
N PHE A 79 -6.29 -14.17 -10.97
CA PHE A 79 -4.85 -13.90 -10.80
C PHE A 79 -4.20 -14.93 -9.87
N ALA A 80 -3.02 -15.43 -10.25
CA ALA A 80 -2.34 -16.51 -9.53
C ALA A 80 -1.69 -16.10 -8.21
N ALA A 81 -1.28 -14.83 -8.06
CA ALA A 81 -0.62 -14.33 -6.86
C ALA A 81 -0.70 -12.80 -6.77
N VAL A 82 -0.41 -12.26 -5.58
CA VAL A 82 -0.31 -10.81 -5.31
C VAL A 82 1.07 -10.46 -4.77
N ALA A 83 1.63 -9.34 -5.21
CA ALA A 83 2.79 -8.69 -4.60
C ALA A 83 2.44 -7.25 -4.25
N SER A 84 3.23 -6.60 -3.38
CA SER A 84 2.98 -5.19 -3.05
C SER A 84 4.25 -4.36 -2.88
N VAL A 85 4.11 -3.06 -3.12
CA VAL A 85 5.15 -2.05 -2.86
C VAL A 85 5.30 -1.72 -1.37
N LEU A 86 4.50 -2.33 -0.48
CA LEU A 86 4.62 -2.11 0.97
C LEU A 86 6.00 -2.55 1.50
N GLY A 87 6.61 -3.57 0.89
CA GLY A 87 7.95 -4.06 1.24
C GLY A 87 9.10 -3.10 0.90
N VAL A 88 8.88 -2.16 -0.02
CA VAL A 88 9.90 -1.21 -0.52
C VAL A 88 10.17 -0.07 0.47
N SER A 89 9.19 0.31 1.29
CA SER A 89 9.29 1.51 2.14
C SER A 89 10.15 1.27 3.37
N ARG A 90 11.23 2.05 3.55
CA ARG A 90 12.03 2.07 4.79
C ARG A 90 11.22 2.38 6.05
N TRP A 91 10.09 3.06 5.89
CA TRP A 91 9.21 3.47 6.97
C TRP A 91 8.33 2.33 7.49
N LYS A 92 8.19 1.23 6.74
CA LYS A 92 7.35 0.08 7.12
C LYS A 92 8.20 -1.06 7.70
N ASN A 93 7.63 -1.81 8.64
CA ASN A 93 8.22 -3.05 9.09
C ASN A 93 7.89 -4.16 8.08
N LEU A 94 8.91 -4.75 7.43
CA LEU A 94 8.71 -5.76 6.40
C LEU A 94 8.08 -7.05 6.96
N ALA A 95 8.57 -7.52 8.11
CA ALA A 95 8.00 -8.69 8.77
C ALA A 95 6.52 -8.49 9.12
N GLN A 96 6.14 -7.27 9.51
CA GLN A 96 4.74 -6.92 9.76
C GLN A 96 3.88 -6.98 8.50
N VAL A 97 4.41 -6.51 7.36
CA VAL A 97 3.74 -6.59 6.05
C VAL A 97 3.56 -8.05 5.65
N ASN A 98 4.61 -8.86 5.73
CA ASN A 98 4.59 -10.27 5.33
C ASN A 98 3.64 -11.08 6.23
N ALA A 99 3.66 -10.85 7.55
CA ALA A 99 2.71 -11.49 8.46
C ALA A 99 1.24 -11.11 8.16
N ALA A 100 0.98 -9.84 7.84
CA ALA A 100 -0.35 -9.41 7.41
C ALA A 100 -0.77 -10.04 6.08
N ALA A 101 0.17 -10.17 5.14
CA ALA A 101 -0.04 -10.83 3.87
C ALA A 101 -0.34 -12.32 4.04
N ALA A 102 0.36 -13.02 4.94
CA ALA A 102 0.12 -14.41 5.26
C ALA A 102 -1.29 -14.63 5.83
N ARG A 103 -1.75 -13.76 6.75
CA ARG A 103 -3.12 -13.81 7.27
C ARG A 103 -4.17 -13.54 6.18
N ALA A 104 -3.92 -12.58 5.30
CA ALA A 104 -4.80 -12.31 4.16
C ALA A 104 -4.83 -13.47 3.14
N SER A 105 -3.67 -14.07 2.85
CA SER A 105 -3.53 -15.25 1.99
C SER A 105 -4.30 -16.43 2.55
N ALA A 106 -4.21 -16.70 3.85
CA ALA A 106 -4.96 -17.78 4.51
C ALA A 106 -6.48 -17.60 4.39
N LYS A 107 -6.98 -16.36 4.44
CA LYS A 107 -8.41 -16.03 4.32
C LYS A 107 -8.94 -16.10 2.89
N THR A 108 -8.09 -15.86 1.89
CA THR A 108 -8.52 -15.70 0.50
C THR A 108 -8.16 -16.92 -0.37
N GLY A 109 -7.08 -17.61 -0.02
CA GLY A 109 -6.47 -18.67 -0.82
C GLY A 109 -5.54 -18.14 -1.93
N VAL A 110 -5.25 -16.83 -1.96
CA VAL A 110 -4.37 -16.23 -2.98
C VAL A 110 -2.96 -16.05 -2.42
N PRO A 111 -1.93 -16.68 -3.02
CA PRO A 111 -0.55 -16.52 -2.60
C PRO A 111 -0.06 -15.07 -2.61
N TYR A 112 0.76 -14.73 -1.62
CA TYR A 112 1.52 -13.48 -1.59
C TYR A 112 2.98 -13.72 -1.94
N LEU A 113 3.51 -12.94 -2.87
CA LEU A 113 4.93 -12.92 -3.20
C LEU A 113 5.64 -11.89 -2.33
N GLU A 114 6.45 -12.36 -1.40
CA GLU A 114 7.26 -11.51 -0.53
C GLU A 114 8.42 -10.91 -1.32
N ILE A 115 8.46 -9.58 -1.40
CA ILE A 115 9.52 -8.84 -2.09
C ILE A 115 10.21 -7.89 -1.09
N GLU A 116 11.49 -8.17 -0.81
CA GLU A 116 12.35 -7.26 -0.05
C GLU A 116 12.94 -6.18 -0.96
N GLY A 117 12.13 -5.16 -1.27
CA GLY A 117 12.53 -4.05 -2.15
C GLY A 117 13.59 -3.09 -1.59
N ARG A 118 14.33 -3.50 -0.55
CA ARG A 118 15.37 -2.71 0.14
C ARG A 118 16.79 -3.22 -0.12
N LYS A 119 16.91 -4.36 -0.80
CA LYS A 119 18.18 -5.01 -1.13
C LYS A 119 18.37 -5.03 -2.65
N HIS A 120 19.53 -5.54 -3.07
CA HIS A 120 19.83 -5.86 -4.47
C HIS A 120 19.70 -4.68 -5.46
N GLY A 121 20.02 -3.45 -5.04
CA GLY A 121 20.03 -2.29 -5.94
C GLY A 121 18.64 -1.67 -6.22
N MET A 122 17.57 -2.24 -5.67
CA MET A 122 16.20 -1.75 -5.95
C MET A 122 15.94 -0.34 -5.39
N GLN A 123 16.63 0.06 -4.32
CA GLN A 123 16.48 1.40 -3.75
C GLN A 123 17.11 2.46 -4.64
N GLU A 124 18.31 2.17 -5.15
CA GLU A 124 19.06 3.01 -6.07
C GLU A 124 18.29 3.17 -7.39
N ALA A 125 17.79 2.07 -7.95
CA ALA A 125 16.95 2.08 -9.14
C ALA A 125 15.67 2.91 -8.92
N ARG A 126 15.01 2.76 -7.76
CA ARG A 126 13.83 3.55 -7.41
C ARG A 126 14.16 5.05 -7.35
N LEU A 127 15.27 5.44 -6.72
CA LEU A 127 15.67 6.84 -6.60
C LEU A 127 16.00 7.45 -7.98
N ALA A 128 16.66 6.69 -8.84
CA ALA A 128 16.93 7.09 -10.22
C ALA A 128 15.63 7.34 -11.00
N LEU A 129 14.69 6.39 -10.95
CA LEU A 129 13.38 6.51 -11.62
C LEU A 129 12.56 7.70 -11.11
N ILE A 130 12.57 7.97 -9.80
CA ILE A 130 11.87 9.14 -9.23
C ILE A 130 12.44 10.44 -9.81
N LYS A 131 13.77 10.55 -9.92
CA LYS A 131 14.42 11.74 -10.46
C LYS A 131 14.17 11.88 -11.97
N GLU A 132 14.32 10.79 -12.71
CA GLU A 132 14.16 10.74 -14.17
C GLU A 132 12.73 11.11 -14.59
N LEU A 133 11.75 10.56 -13.89
CA LEU A 133 10.33 10.70 -14.25
C LEU A 133 9.63 11.83 -13.48
N GLY A 134 10.34 12.54 -12.60
CA GLY A 134 9.77 13.61 -11.77
C GLY A 134 8.64 13.14 -10.84
N LEU A 135 8.71 11.90 -10.35
CA LEU A 135 7.60 11.28 -9.64
C LEU A 135 7.32 11.94 -8.28
N TYR A 136 6.04 11.98 -7.91
CA TYR A 136 5.62 12.43 -6.59
C TYR A 136 6.27 11.58 -5.47
N ASN A 137 7.05 12.24 -4.62
CA ASN A 137 7.68 11.61 -3.46
C ASN A 137 6.86 11.84 -2.18
N GLN A 138 6.41 10.74 -1.58
CA GLN A 138 5.60 10.73 -0.35
C GLN A 138 6.49 10.93 0.88
N ASP A 139 6.07 11.80 1.78
CA ASP A 139 6.76 12.16 3.03
C ASP A 139 6.15 11.52 4.29
N TYR A 140 4.96 10.92 4.17
CA TYR A 140 4.29 10.18 5.24
C TYR A 140 3.51 8.97 4.70
N CYS A 141 3.09 8.07 5.61
CA CYS A 141 2.39 6.83 5.25
C CYS A 141 1.07 7.09 4.48
N GLY A 142 0.44 8.23 4.71
CA GLY A 142 -0.83 8.63 4.10
C GLY A 142 -2.00 8.58 5.09
N CYS A 143 -1.88 7.87 6.22
CA CYS A 143 -3.00 7.78 7.16
C CYS A 143 -3.10 8.96 8.13
N VAL A 144 -4.30 9.20 8.65
CA VAL A 144 -4.59 10.29 9.60
C VAL A 144 -3.64 10.30 10.80
N TYR A 145 -3.31 9.12 11.32
CA TYR A 145 -2.38 8.96 12.46
C TYR A 145 -0.91 9.18 12.11
N SER A 146 -0.55 9.18 10.83
CA SER A 146 0.81 9.43 10.34
C SER A 146 1.00 10.85 9.82
N MET A 147 -0.09 11.63 9.73
CA MET A 147 0.03 13.05 9.41
C MET A 147 0.77 13.72 10.56
N ARG A 148 1.92 14.29 10.24
CA ARG A 148 2.61 15.18 11.16
C ARG A 148 1.84 16.50 11.12
N THR A 149 1.11 16.82 12.17
CA THR A 149 0.69 18.21 12.37
C THR A 149 1.96 19.03 12.35
N SER A 150 2.02 20.02 11.44
CA SER A 150 3.06 21.03 11.43
C SER A 150 3.28 21.49 12.88
N ARG A 151 4.51 21.32 13.38
CA ARG A 151 4.93 22.07 14.56
C ARG A 151 4.99 23.55 14.21
#